data_AF-A0A846PLB1-F1
#
_entry.id   AF-A0A846PLB1-F1
#
_cell.length_a   1.000
_cell.length_b   1.000
_cell.length_c   1.000
_cell.angle_alpha   90.00
_cell.angle_beta   90.00
_cell.angle_gamma   90.00
#
_symmetry.space_group_name_H-M   'P 1'
#
loop_
_entity.id
_entity.type
_entity.pdbx_description
1 polymer ?
#
loop_
_entity_poly.entity_id
_entity_poly.type
_entity_poly.pdbx_seq_one_letter_code
_entity_poly.pdbx_strand_id
1 'polypeptide(L)'
;MKYSIKSKEKVRALSTVSISHINASKVCKALNRKKFIDAKKFLELLIKKEVSINGRYFTKTSEEILKILNQLESNARTLNLEPDSLNLFISSHRGATMYRGRRDRRHGIKLKSAHIQAVLSDKDGFGKKVRERSNKR
;
A
#
# COMPACT_ATOMS: atom_id res chain seq x y z
N MET A 1 6.90 -0.68 38.20
CA MET A 1 5.59 -1.09 37.66
C MET A 1 5.84 -1.67 36.26
N LYS A 2 5.78 -3.01 36.11
CA LYS A 2 6.09 -3.69 34.85
C LYS A 2 4.91 -3.55 33.89
N TYR A 3 5.06 -2.79 32.80
CA TYR A 3 4.11 -2.87 31.69
C TYR A 3 4.36 -4.18 30.94
N SER A 4 3.49 -5.15 31.20
CA SER A 4 3.36 -6.37 30.40
C SER A 4 2.79 -5.96 29.04
N ILE A 5 3.67 -5.79 28.04
CA ILE A 5 3.33 -5.42 26.67
C ILE A 5 2.45 -6.53 26.07
N LYS A 6 1.13 -6.33 26.07
CA LYS A 6 0.17 -7.23 25.42
C LYS A 6 0.11 -6.96 23.91
N SER A 7 1.02 -7.62 23.18
CA SER A 7 0.82 -8.27 21.87
C SER A 7 0.13 -7.54 20.67
N LYS A 8 0.77 -7.66 19.49
CA LYS A 8 0.12 -7.80 18.15
C LYS A 8 -0.64 -6.59 17.58
N GLU A 9 -0.32 -5.36 17.95
CA GLU A 9 -1.03 -4.23 17.37
C GLU A 9 -0.71 -4.06 15.88
N LYS A 10 -1.78 -3.99 15.08
CA LYS A 10 -1.69 -3.73 13.64
C LYS A 10 -2.37 -2.42 13.37
N VAL A 11 -1.64 -1.48 12.79
CA VAL A 11 -2.22 -0.22 12.33
C VAL A 11 -2.79 -0.45 10.93
N ARG A 12 -3.99 0.07 10.65
CA ARG A 12 -4.65 -0.10 9.35
C ARG A 12 -5.02 1.25 8.73
N ALA A 13 -5.00 1.31 7.41
CA ALA A 13 -5.57 2.39 6.62
C ALA A 13 -6.22 1.80 5.36
N LEU A 14 -7.41 2.28 5.02
CA LEU A 14 -8.17 1.85 3.86
C LEU A 14 -8.72 3.07 3.14
N SER A 15 -8.64 3.09 1.81
CA SER A 15 -9.21 4.16 1.01
C SER A 15 -9.62 3.68 -0.38
N THR A 16 -10.61 4.36 -0.96
CA THR A 16 -11.05 4.17 -2.34
C THR A 16 -10.64 5.38 -3.15
N VAL A 17 -9.80 5.16 -4.17
CA VAL A 17 -9.16 6.24 -4.92
C VAL A 17 -9.43 6.12 -6.42
N SER A 18 -9.53 7.28 -7.08
CA SER A 18 -9.82 7.41 -8.53
C SER A 18 -8.56 7.19 -9.38
N ILE A 19 -8.03 5.97 -9.33
CA ILE A 19 -6.84 5.53 -10.08
C ILE A 19 -7.08 4.14 -10.68
N SER A 20 -6.21 3.76 -11.63
CA SER A 20 -6.26 2.42 -12.22
C SER A 20 -5.80 1.38 -11.21
N HIS A 21 -6.63 0.37 -10.94
CA HIS A 21 -6.26 -0.73 -10.03
C HIS A 21 -5.03 -1.51 -10.51
N ILE A 22 -4.77 -1.60 -11.81
CA ILE A 22 -3.59 -2.28 -12.37
C ILE A 22 -2.32 -1.50 -12.04
N ASN A 23 -2.37 -0.18 -12.15
CA ASN A 23 -1.23 0.68 -11.81
C ASN A 23 -1.00 0.66 -10.29
N ALA A 24 -2.08 0.78 -9.50
CA ALA A 24 -2.01 0.63 -8.06
C ALA A 24 -1.37 -0.71 -7.67
N SER A 25 -1.77 -1.81 -8.30
CA SER A 25 -1.21 -3.14 -8.02
C SER A 25 0.30 -3.21 -8.29
N LYS A 26 0.79 -2.59 -9.36
CA LYS A 26 2.23 -2.55 -9.66
C LYS A 26 3.01 -1.79 -8.58
N VAL A 27 2.51 -0.62 -8.16
CA VAL A 27 3.15 0.18 -7.10
C VAL A 27 3.06 -0.53 -5.75
N CYS A 28 1.89 -1.05 -5.37
CA CYS A 28 1.71 -1.79 -4.12
C CYS A 28 2.63 -3.02 -4.05
N LYS A 29 2.81 -3.76 -5.16
CA LYS A 29 3.76 -4.89 -5.20
C LYS A 29 5.21 -4.47 -4.92
N ALA A 30 5.63 -3.30 -5.38
CA ALA A 30 6.97 -2.76 -5.15
C ALA A 30 7.19 -2.26 -3.70
N LEU A 31 6.11 -1.86 -3.02
CA LEU A 31 6.15 -1.38 -1.63
C LEU A 31 5.96 -2.49 -0.59
N ASN A 32 5.24 -3.55 -0.95
CA ASN A 32 4.85 -4.60 -0.02
C ASN A 32 6.07 -5.25 0.64
N ARG A 33 6.00 -5.46 1.96
CA ARG A 33 7.06 -6.04 2.81
C ARG A 33 8.31 -5.17 2.98
N LYS A 34 8.29 -3.90 2.58
CA LYS A 34 9.35 -2.95 2.96
C LYS A 34 9.07 -2.37 4.34
N LYS A 35 10.10 -1.81 4.97
CA LYS A 35 9.91 -0.94 6.13
C LYS A 35 9.11 0.30 5.73
N PHE A 36 8.37 0.86 6.66
CA PHE A 36 7.54 2.04 6.40
C PHE A 36 8.37 3.23 5.87
N ILE A 37 9.53 3.48 6.48
CA ILE A 37 10.46 4.55 6.07
C ILE A 37 10.94 4.39 4.62
N ASP A 38 11.36 3.17 4.26
CA ASP A 38 11.83 2.86 2.90
C ASP A 38 10.71 2.99 1.87
N ALA A 39 9.50 2.59 2.24
CA ALA A 39 8.32 2.72 1.40
C ALA A 39 7.98 4.19 1.10
N LYS A 40 8.02 5.07 2.11
CA LYS A 40 7.77 6.51 1.97
C LYS A 40 8.83 7.16 1.08
N LYS A 41 10.11 6.90 1.36
CA LYS A 41 11.24 7.38 0.55
C LYS A 41 11.12 6.93 -0.91
N PHE A 42 10.79 5.65 -1.16
CA PHE A 42 10.63 5.13 -2.51
C PHE A 42 9.52 5.84 -3.29
N LEU A 43 8.40 6.16 -2.64
CA LEU A 43 7.32 6.92 -3.28
C LEU A 43 7.73 8.36 -3.62
N GLU A 44 8.48 9.02 -2.74
CA GLU A 44 9.01 10.36 -3.01
C GLU A 44 9.95 10.36 -4.22
N LEU A 45 10.83 9.37 -4.33
CA LEU A 45 11.72 9.20 -5.49
C LEU A 45 10.94 8.94 -6.79
N LEU A 46 9.85 8.17 -6.72
CA LEU A 46 8.95 7.95 -7.87
C LEU A 46 8.25 9.24 -8.31
N ILE A 47 7.80 10.07 -7.35
CA ILE A 47 7.15 11.36 -7.64
C ILE A 47 8.15 12.33 -8.28
N LYS A 48 9.39 12.36 -7.77
CA LYS A 48 10.50 13.14 -8.34
C LYS A 48 11.02 12.61 -9.68
N LYS A 49 10.58 11.41 -10.08
CA LYS A 49 10.99 10.72 -11.32
C LYS A 49 12.46 10.30 -11.34
N GLU A 50 13.06 10.09 -10.18
CA GLU A 50 14.45 9.59 -10.05
C GLU A 50 14.51 8.07 -10.18
N VAL A 51 13.48 7.37 -9.69
CA VAL A 51 13.34 5.93 -9.76
C VAL A 51 12.10 5.57 -10.57
N SER A 52 12.18 4.54 -11.42
CA SER A 52 11.05 4.05 -12.19
C SER A 52 10.72 2.59 -11.88
N ILE A 53 9.45 2.21 -12.03
CA ILE A 53 9.00 0.82 -12.01
C ILE A 53 8.77 0.41 -13.46
N ASN A 54 9.61 -0.48 -13.99
CA ASN A 54 9.54 -0.96 -15.37
C ASN A 54 9.47 0.19 -16.39
N GLY A 55 10.31 1.22 -16.20
CA GLY A 55 10.38 2.40 -17.09
C GLY A 55 9.23 3.40 -16.93
N ARG A 56 8.36 3.27 -15.91
CA ARG A 56 7.28 4.22 -15.63
C ARG A 56 7.32 4.71 -14.18
N TYR A 57 6.99 5.98 -13.98
CA TYR A 57 7.07 6.65 -12.68
C TYR A 57 5.77 6.58 -11.85
N PHE A 58 4.62 6.35 -12.49
CA PHE A 58 3.31 6.24 -11.84
C PHE A 58 2.94 7.39 -10.88
N THR A 59 3.38 8.62 -11.16
CA THR A 59 3.28 9.81 -10.27
C THR A 59 1.93 9.95 -9.54
N LYS A 60 0.81 10.02 -10.28
CA LYS A 60 -0.53 10.15 -9.68
C LYS A 60 -0.88 9.00 -8.71
N THR A 61 -0.48 7.78 -9.05
CA THR A 61 -0.71 6.62 -8.18
C THR A 61 0.15 6.70 -6.93
N SER A 62 1.40 7.13 -7.06
CA SER A 62 2.32 7.32 -5.95
C SER A 62 1.82 8.41 -4.98
N GLU A 63 1.30 9.53 -5.49
CA GLU A 63 0.70 10.61 -4.69
C GLU A 63 -0.49 10.12 -3.86
N GLU A 64 -1.42 9.37 -4.47
CA GLU A 64 -2.58 8.84 -3.76
C GLU A 64 -2.18 7.79 -2.70
N ILE A 65 -1.18 6.96 -2.98
CA ILE A 65 -0.66 6.00 -1.98
C ILE A 65 0.06 6.74 -0.85
N LEU A 66 0.79 7.81 -1.14
CA LEU A 66 1.48 8.61 -0.11
C LEU A 66 0.48 9.20 0.89
N LYS A 67 -0.69 9.67 0.43
CA LYS A 67 -1.77 10.12 1.31
C LYS A 67 -2.23 9.02 2.28
N ILE A 68 -2.34 7.79 1.79
CA ILE A 68 -2.72 6.62 2.61
C ILE A 68 -1.62 6.30 3.64
N LEU A 69 -0.34 6.40 3.26
CA LEU A 69 0.77 6.20 4.21
C LEU A 69 0.78 7.28 5.29
N ASN A 70 0.49 8.54 4.95
CA ASN A 70 0.38 9.61 5.95
C ASN A 70 -0.79 9.37 6.93
N GLN A 71 -1.91 8.84 6.44
CA GLN A 71 -3.02 8.41 7.31
C GLN A 71 -2.58 7.26 8.24
N LEU A 72 -1.84 6.30 7.71
CA LEU A 72 -1.32 5.16 8.47
C LEU A 72 -0.33 5.62 9.56
N GLU A 73 0.51 6.61 9.26
CA GLU A 73 1.42 7.27 10.20
C GLU A 73 0.65 7.95 11.34
N SER A 74 -0.39 8.73 10.99
CA SER A 74 -1.25 9.38 11.99
C SER A 74 -1.91 8.35 12.90
N ASN A 75 -2.41 7.25 12.35
CA ASN A 75 -3.04 6.18 13.13
C ASN A 75 -2.05 5.47 14.06
N ALA A 76 -0.80 5.25 13.60
CA ALA A 76 0.25 4.65 14.41
C ALA A 76 0.62 5.54 15.61
N ARG A 77 0.72 6.86 15.37
CA ARG A 77 0.98 7.84 16.44
C ARG A 77 -0.13 7.87 17.48
N THR A 78 -1.40 7.79 17.07
CA THR A 78 -2.54 7.68 18.00
C THR A 78 -2.46 6.43 18.88
N LEU A 79 -1.89 5.35 18.36
CA LEU A 79 -1.64 4.09 19.08
C LEU A 79 -0.29 4.08 19.83
N ASN A 80 0.45 5.20 19.83
CA ASN A 80 1.79 5.33 20.42
C ASN A 80 2.81 4.30 19.88
N LEU A 81 2.68 3.93 18.61
CA LEU A 81 3.62 3.05 17.90
C LEU A 81 4.60 3.89 17.08
N GLU A 82 5.85 3.45 17.02
CA GLU A 82 6.85 4.01 16.10
C GLU A 82 6.62 3.45 14.69
N PRO A 83 6.22 4.26 13.71
CA PRO A 83 5.85 3.76 12.39
C PRO A 83 7.06 3.28 11.58
N ASP A 84 8.23 3.91 11.76
CA ASP A 84 9.41 3.71 10.91
C ASP A 84 10.07 2.33 11.08
N SER A 85 9.92 1.72 12.27
CA SER A 85 10.42 0.39 12.58
C SER A 85 9.51 -0.72 12.02
N LEU A 86 8.26 -0.39 11.67
CA LEU A 86 7.25 -1.36 11.25
C LEU A 86 7.35 -1.76 9.78
N ASN A 87 6.96 -3.00 9.49
CA ASN A 87 6.83 -3.51 8.14
C ASN A 87 5.49 -3.11 7.52
N LEU A 88 5.52 -2.65 6.27
CA LEU A 88 4.35 -2.28 5.49
C LEU A 88 3.82 -3.46 4.68
N PHE A 89 2.56 -3.82 4.93
CA PHE A 89 1.79 -4.73 4.09
C PHE A 89 0.73 -3.94 3.34
N ILE A 90 0.82 -3.92 2.01
CA ILE A 90 -0.09 -3.13 1.18
C ILE A 90 -0.62 -3.95 0.01
N SER A 91 -1.93 -3.87 -0.22
CA SER A 91 -2.61 -4.50 -1.34
C SER A 91 -3.53 -3.52 -2.05
N SER A 92 -3.81 -3.81 -3.31
CA SER A 92 -4.81 -3.09 -4.11
C SER A 92 -5.85 -4.08 -4.63
N HIS A 93 -7.11 -3.73 -4.48
CA HIS A 93 -8.24 -4.46 -5.03
C HIS A 93 -8.98 -3.57 -6.04
N ARG A 94 -9.78 -4.20 -6.89
CA ARG A 94 -10.61 -3.48 -7.85
C ARG A 94 -11.70 -2.71 -7.11
N GLY A 95 -11.83 -1.42 -7.45
CA GLY A 95 -12.89 -0.58 -6.92
C GLY A 95 -14.28 -0.92 -7.49
N ALA A 96 -15.32 -0.35 -6.89
CA ALA A 96 -16.66 -0.36 -7.48
C ALA A 96 -16.63 0.11 -8.94
N THR A 97 -17.34 -0.61 -9.81
CA THR A 97 -17.41 -0.24 -11.24
C THR A 97 -18.41 0.89 -11.40
N MET A 98 -17.90 2.11 -11.53
CA MET A 98 -18.70 3.30 -11.79
C MET A 98 -18.65 3.65 -13.28
N TYR A 99 -19.73 4.23 -13.80
CA TYR A 99 -19.81 4.70 -15.19
C TYR A 99 -19.92 6.21 -15.22
N ARG A 100 -19.37 6.82 -16.28
CA ARG A 100 -19.46 8.27 -16.49
C ARG A 100 -20.91 8.68 -16.77
N GLY A 101 -21.34 9.80 -16.17
CA GLY A 101 -22.72 10.29 -16.24
C GLY A 101 -23.19 10.64 -17.66
N ARG A 102 -24.52 10.74 -17.84
CA ARG A 102 -25.19 10.88 -19.14
C ARG A 102 -24.89 12.18 -19.90
N ARG A 103 -24.53 13.26 -19.20
CA ARG A 103 -24.26 14.57 -19.82
C ARG A 103 -22.88 14.65 -20.50
N ASP A 104 -22.01 13.67 -20.30
CA ASP A 104 -20.67 13.68 -20.89
C ASP A 104 -20.66 12.90 -22.22
N ARG A 105 -19.94 13.41 -23.23
CA ARG A 105 -19.70 12.74 -24.52
C ARG A 105 -19.12 11.32 -24.37
N ARG A 106 -18.50 11.04 -23.21
CA ARG A 106 -17.94 9.74 -22.84
C ARG A 106 -18.86 8.91 -21.93
N HIS A 107 -20.18 9.09 -22.04
CA HIS A 107 -21.15 8.29 -21.29
C HIS A 107 -20.91 6.77 -21.48
N GLY A 108 -21.18 5.98 -20.44
CA GLY A 108 -20.99 4.52 -20.48
C GLY A 108 -19.53 4.06 -20.34
N ILE A 109 -18.54 4.96 -20.32
CA ILE A 109 -17.15 4.59 -20.03
C ILE A 109 -16.98 4.31 -18.53
N LYS A 110 -16.33 3.18 -18.21
CA LYS A 110 -15.97 2.79 -16.84
C LYS A 110 -14.94 3.76 -16.25
N LEU A 111 -15.27 4.32 -15.10
CA LEU A 111 -14.34 5.13 -14.32
C LEU A 111 -13.32 4.24 -13.61
N LYS A 112 -12.12 4.77 -13.46
CA LYS A 112 -11.03 4.08 -12.76
C LYS A 112 -11.27 4.22 -11.27
N SER A 113 -11.34 3.09 -10.58
CA SER A 113 -11.47 3.02 -9.12
C SER A 113 -10.64 1.87 -8.59
N ALA A 114 -9.90 2.14 -7.51
CA ALA A 114 -9.10 1.15 -6.80
C ALA A 114 -9.36 1.26 -5.30
N HIS A 115 -9.50 0.11 -4.64
CA HIS A 115 -9.52 0.01 -3.18
C HIS A 115 -8.12 -0.35 -2.70
N ILE A 116 -7.52 0.47 -1.84
CA ILE A 116 -6.18 0.21 -1.30
C ILE A 116 -6.32 -0.10 0.19
N GLN A 117 -5.61 -1.13 0.62
CA GLN A 117 -5.54 -1.53 2.03
C GLN A 117 -4.08 -1.57 2.44
N ALA A 118 -3.74 -0.89 3.53
CA ALA A 118 -2.40 -0.86 4.10
C ALA A 118 -2.45 -1.25 5.58
N VAL A 119 -1.45 -2.02 6.02
CA VAL A 119 -1.31 -2.51 7.38
C VAL A 119 0.15 -2.41 7.82
N LEU A 120 0.41 -1.88 9.02
CA LEU A 120 1.73 -1.96 9.66
C LEU A 120 1.77 -3.11 10.67
N SER A 121 2.91 -3.78 10.76
CA SER A 121 3.15 -4.83 11.75
C SER A 121 4.64 -5.01 12.06
N ASP A 122 4.97 -5.32 13.33
CA ASP A 122 6.34 -5.62 13.78
C ASP A 122 6.92 -6.92 13.20
N LYS A 123 6.09 -7.87 12.78
CA LYS A 123 6.58 -9.18 12.32
C LYS A 123 6.98 -9.14 10.85
N ASP A 124 7.97 -9.94 10.49
CA ASP A 124 8.35 -10.27 9.09
C ASP A 124 7.22 -10.97 8.29
N GLY A 125 6.04 -11.21 8.89
CA GLY A 125 4.76 -11.32 8.17
C GLY A 125 3.73 -12.33 8.67
N PHE A 126 2.68 -12.50 7.85
CA PHE A 126 1.85 -13.71 7.69
C PHE A 126 2.46 -14.60 6.60
N GLY A 127 3.70 -15.08 6.76
CA GLY A 127 4.38 -15.92 5.77
C GLY A 127 4.25 -17.41 6.10
N LYS A 128 3.70 -18.23 5.17
CA LYS A 128 4.00 -19.68 5.20
C LYS A 128 5.51 -19.82 4.97
N LYS A 129 6.21 -20.56 5.85
CA LYS A 129 7.54 -21.11 5.51
C LYS A 129 7.38 -21.88 4.20
N VAL A 130 8.01 -21.42 3.12
CA VAL A 130 8.21 -22.28 1.95
C VAL A 130 9.17 -23.36 2.43
N ARG A 131 8.67 -24.58 2.66
CA ARG A 131 9.55 -25.73 2.86
C ARG A 131 10.34 -25.86 1.56
N GLU A 132 11.66 -25.79 1.64
CA GLU A 132 12.52 -26.22 0.54
C GLU A 132 12.06 -27.61 0.13
N ARG A 133 11.77 -27.81 -1.17
CA ARG A 133 11.60 -29.17 -1.69
C ARG A 133 12.96 -29.81 -1.60
N SER A 134 13.16 -30.69 -0.62
CA SER A 134 14.28 -31.62 -0.66
C SER A 134 14.09 -32.45 -1.92
N ASN A 135 14.94 -32.23 -2.93
CA ASN A 135 15.08 -33.15 -4.04
C ASN A 135 15.61 -34.46 -3.45
N LYS A 136 14.69 -35.40 -3.19
CA LYS A 136 15.03 -36.77 -2.87
C LYS A 136 15.54 -37.39 -4.17
N ARG A 137 16.83 -37.74 -4.17
CA ARG A 137 17.46 -38.57 -5.21
C ARG A 137 16.75 -39.91 -5.33
#